data_AF-A0A662V0X7-F1
#
_entry.id   AF-A0A662V0X7-F1
#
_cell.length_a   1.000
_cell.length_b   1.000
_cell.length_c   1.000
_cell.angle_alpha   90.00
_cell.angle_beta   90.00
_cell.angle_gamma   90.00
#
_symmetry.space_group_name_H-M   'P 1'
#
loop_
_entity.id
_entity.type
_entity.pdbx_description
1 polymer ?
#
loop_
_entity_poly.entity_id
_entity_poly.type
_entity_poly.pdbx_seq_one_letter_code
_entity_poly.pdbx_strand_id
1 'polypeptide(L)' 'MPKCPKCGAEVDKPIKTWVLAPKGRKGVVIGLYKCPNGHYFRAKAE' A
#
# COMPACT_ATOMS: atom_id res chain seq x y z
N MET A 1 9.32 1.17 -3.63
CA MET A 1 9.04 0.87 -2.21
C MET A 1 8.11 1.92 -1.64
N PRO A 2 6.89 1.56 -1.19
CA PRO A 2 5.93 2.50 -0.62
C PRO A 2 6.51 3.30 0.55
N LYS A 3 6.31 4.62 0.52
CA LYS A 3 6.71 5.54 1.59
C LYS A 3 5.55 5.81 2.52
N CYS A 4 5.79 5.70 3.82
CA CYS A 4 4.82 6.09 4.83
C CYS A 4 4.57 7.61 4.73
N PRO A 5 3.33 8.07 4.51
CA PRO A 5 3.04 9.49 4.32
C PRO A 5 3.22 10.33 5.59
N LYS A 6 3.38 9.68 6.76
CA LYS A 6 3.55 10.36 8.05
C LYS A 6 5.00 10.55 8.46
N CYS A 7 5.86 9.58 8.18
CA CYS A 7 7.24 9.57 8.68
C CYS A 7 8.29 9.31 7.60
N GLY A 8 7.91 9.19 6.33
CA GLY A 8 8.82 9.01 5.20
C GLY A 8 9.47 7.63 5.09
N ALA A 9 9.28 6.74 6.09
CA ALA A 9 9.87 5.41 6.10
C ALA A 9 9.43 4.58 4.88
N GLU A 10 10.39 3.96 4.22
CA GLU A 10 10.16 3.04 3.10
C GLU A 10 9.82 1.64 3.62
N VAL A 11 8.75 1.03 3.10
CA VAL A 11 8.28 -0.30 3.51
C VAL A 11 8.08 -1.16 2.27
N ASP A 12 8.80 -2.27 2.18
CA ASP A 12 8.77 -3.18 1.04
C ASP A 12 7.51 -4.04 1.00
N LYS A 13 7.23 -4.73 2.11
CA LYS A 13 6.25 -5.82 2.16
C LYS A 13 4.90 -5.35 2.68
N PRO A 14 3.79 -5.55 1.93
CA PRO A 14 2.46 -5.33 2.45
C PRO A 14 2.08 -6.44 3.44
N ILE A 15 1.29 -6.08 4.45
CA ILE A 15 0.62 -7.02 5.37
C ILE A 15 -0.50 -7.77 4.64
N LYS A 16 -1.24 -7.06 3.79
CA LYS A 16 -2.36 -7.62 3.03
C LYS A 16 -2.50 -6.88 1.72
N THR A 17 -2.87 -7.59 0.67
CA THR A 17 -3.17 -7.02 -0.64
C THR A 17 -4.62 -7.32 -1.05
N TRP A 18 -5.20 -6.46 -1.89
CA TRP A 18 -6.48 -6.69 -2.55
C TRP A 18 -6.54 -5.95 -3.88
N VAL A 19 -7.40 -6.42 -4.78
CA VAL A 19 -7.62 -5.80 -6.09
C VAL A 19 -8.75 -4.78 -5.98
N LEU A 20 -8.50 -3.56 -6.45
CA LEU A 20 -9.51 -2.53 -6.67
C LEU A 20 -9.72 -2.37 -8.18
N ALA A 21 -10.79 -2.98 -8.71
CA ALA A 21 -11.10 -2.99 -10.15
C ALA A 21 -12.53 -2.52 -10.43
N PRO A 22 -12.73 -1.23 -10.74
CA PRO A 22 -14.01 -0.72 -11.23
C PRO A 22 -14.37 -1.31 -12.60
N LYS A 23 -15.66 -1.51 -12.88
CA LYS A 23 -16.13 -2.02 -14.17
C LYS A 23 -15.69 -1.08 -15.30
N GLY A 24 -15.04 -1.64 -16.32
CA GLY A 24 -14.56 -0.89 -17.49
C GLY A 24 -13.24 -0.11 -17.29
N ARG A 25 -12.55 -0.26 -16.15
CA ARG A 25 -11.21 0.33 -15.92
C ARG A 25 -10.19 -0.74 -15.55
N LYS A 26 -8.92 -0.48 -15.84
CA LYS A 26 -7.83 -1.32 -15.33
C LYS A 26 -7.83 -1.25 -13.80
N GLY A 27 -7.85 -2.42 -13.17
CA GLY A 27 -7.72 -2.54 -11.73
C GLY A 27 -6.32 -2.23 -11.24
N VAL A 28 -6.22 -1.88 -9.95
CA VAL A 28 -4.95 -1.72 -9.25
C VAL A 28 -4.90 -2.68 -8.07
N VAL A 29 -3.72 -3.20 -7.75
CA VAL A 29 -3.50 -3.94 -6.50
C VAL A 29 -3.12 -2.93 -5.43
N ILE A 30 -3.85 -2.91 -4.33
CA ILE A 30 -3.56 -2.07 -3.17
C ILE A 30 -3.00 -2.96 -2.06
N GLY A 31 -1.90 -2.53 -1.46
CA GLY A 31 -1.33 -3.11 -0.25
C GLY A 31 -1.62 -2.26 0.98
N LEU A 32 -1.88 -2.92 2.11
CA LEU A 32 -1.83 -2.35 3.46
C LEU A 32 -0.43 -2.56 4.03
N TYR A 33 0.24 -1.50 4.45
CA TYR A 33 1.58 -1.52 5.01
C TYR A 33 1.55 -1.05 6.46
N LYS A 34 2.50 -1.51 7.27
CA LYS A 34 2.80 -0.96 8.60
C LYS A 34 4.24 -0.48 8.60
N CYS A 35 4.46 0.80 8.87
CA CYS A 35 5.81 1.34 8.98
C CYS A 35 6.46 0.98 10.32
N PRO A 36 7.79 1.10 10.44
CA PRO A 36 8.52 0.84 11.68
C PRO A 36 8.03 1.70 12.87
N ASN A 37 7.50 2.90 12.60
CA ASN A 37 6.92 3.79 13.61
C ASN A 37 5.47 3.42 14.00
N GLY A 38 4.96 2.28 13.53
CA GLY A 38 3.64 1.74 13.91
C GLY A 38 2.45 2.26 13.10
N HIS A 39 2.65 3.18 12.16
CA HIS A 39 1.56 3.70 11.33
C HIS A 39 1.15 2.72 10.24
N TYR A 40 -0.16 2.61 10.03
CA TYR A 40 -0.72 1.90 8.88
C TYR A 40 -1.00 2.85 7.73
N PHE A 41 -0.71 2.41 6.50
CA PHE A 41 -1.01 3.18 5.29
C PHE A 41 -1.29 2.25 4.10
N ARG A 42 -2.02 2.76 3.10
CA ARG A 42 -2.35 2.04 1.87
C ARG A 42 -1.58 2.64 0.71
N ALA A 43 -1.01 1.80 -0.13
CA ALA A 43 -0.33 2.20 -1.35
C ALA A 43 -0.56 1.16 -2.46
N LYS A 44 -0.30 1.53 -3.71
CA LYS A 44 -0.26 0.57 -4.81
C LYS A 44 0.81 -0.48 -4.48
N ALA A 45 0.42 -1.76 -4.49
CA ALA A 45 1.36 -2.86 -4.47
C ALA A 45 1.83 -3.05 -5.90
N GLU A 46 3.14 -2.90 -6.13
CA GLU A 46 3.79 -3.19 -7.41
C GLU A 46 4.34 -4.61 -7.41
#